data_AF-A0A8C3T446-F1
#
_entry.id   AF-A0A8C3T446-F1
#
_cell.length_a   1.000
_cell.length_b   1.000
_cell.length_c   1.000
_cell.angle_alpha   90.00
_cell.angle_beta   90.00
_cell.angle_gamma   90.00
#
_symmetry.space_group_name_H-M   'P 1'
#
loop_
_entity.id
_entity.type
_entity.pdbx_description
1 polymer ?
#
loop_
_entity_poly.entity_id
_entity_poly.type
_entity_poly.pdbx_seq_one_letter_code
_entity_poly.pdbx_strand_id
1 'polypeptide(L)'
;MLKKICMRNLVRKYCQGITAEKNGQLQQKVVASAIFRGKKDGYQQSISQPFADTRLSERDVNPKVLQLIRGEKVKYVTPVVKYDRNGFKARERQLVLTQSAAYVVEMAKIKQKIDYATLKGISTSNLSDGLLVIHVPEDTKQKGDVILQCEHIFETVTKLCMLAKKQNAAQVVQGSLQFHISSGKEGTIAFTTGQEPQIYKAKNGHLTVVSTRTKS
;
A
#
# COMPACT_ATOMS: atom_id res chain seq x y z
N MET A 1 26.82 -18.65 -34.33
CA MET A 1 25.43 -19.14 -34.52
C MET A 1 24.87 -19.88 -33.29
N LEU A 2 25.65 -20.79 -32.68
CA LEU A 2 25.22 -21.62 -31.53
C LEU A 2 24.75 -20.83 -30.29
N LYS A 3 25.43 -19.74 -29.91
CA LYS A 3 25.05 -18.91 -28.75
C LYS A 3 23.60 -18.38 -28.84
N LYS A 4 23.16 -17.95 -30.02
CA LYS A 4 21.79 -17.44 -30.24
C LYS A 4 20.75 -18.57 -30.09
N ILE A 5 21.06 -19.76 -30.62
CA ILE A 5 20.19 -20.93 -30.52
C ILE A 5 20.07 -21.38 -29.06
N CYS A 6 21.19 -21.45 -28.34
CA CYS A 6 21.23 -21.78 -26.91
C CYS A 6 20.37 -20.80 -26.08
N MET A 7 20.57 -19.49 -26.27
CA MET A 7 19.77 -18.47 -25.57
C MET A 7 18.27 -18.64 -25.84
N ARG A 8 17.87 -18.85 -27.10
CA ARG A 8 16.46 -19.05 -27.46
C ARG A 8 15.86 -20.30 -26.79
N ASN A 9 16.64 -21.38 -26.70
CA ASN A 9 16.21 -22.61 -26.01
C ASN A 9 16.05 -22.37 -24.49
N LEU A 10 17.00 -21.69 -23.85
CA LEU A 10 16.93 -21.35 -22.43
C LEU A 10 15.70 -20.48 -22.11
N VAL A 11 15.47 -19.42 -22.90
CA VAL A 11 14.29 -18.56 -22.75
C VAL A 11 13.01 -19.38 -22.91
N ARG A 12 12.91 -20.21 -23.96
CA ARG A 12 11.73 -21.04 -24.19
C ARG A 12 11.47 -22.00 -23.03
N LYS A 13 12.51 -22.71 -22.55
CA LYS A 13 12.39 -23.62 -21.41
C LYS A 13 11.91 -22.91 -20.15
N TYR A 14 12.46 -21.72 -19.87
CA TYR A 14 12.04 -20.93 -18.73
C TYR A 14 10.57 -20.46 -18.85
N CYS A 15 10.21 -19.84 -19.98
CA CYS A 15 8.87 -19.30 -20.19
C CYS A 15 7.78 -20.39 -20.24
N GLN A 16 8.10 -21.59 -20.73
CA GLN A 16 7.16 -22.71 -20.79
C GLN A 16 7.12 -23.52 -19.49
N GLY A 17 8.19 -23.51 -18.69
CA GLY A 17 8.31 -24.28 -17.46
C GLY A 17 7.86 -23.56 -16.20
N ILE A 18 7.59 -22.25 -16.26
CA ILE A 18 7.16 -21.47 -15.09
C ILE A 18 5.64 -21.65 -14.83
N THR A 19 5.28 -21.91 -13.57
CA THR A 19 3.86 -21.99 -13.16
C THR A 19 3.21 -20.60 -13.16
N ALA A 20 1.88 -20.56 -13.33
CA ALA A 20 1.13 -19.30 -13.30
C ALA A 20 1.28 -18.55 -11.97
N GLU A 21 1.29 -19.28 -10.85
CA GLU A 21 1.52 -18.75 -9.51
C GLU A 21 2.91 -18.09 -9.39
N LYS A 22 3.97 -18.80 -9.78
CA LYS A 22 5.34 -18.28 -9.74
C LYS A 22 5.51 -17.08 -10.66
N ASN A 23 4.89 -17.10 -11.83
CA ASN A 23 4.89 -15.96 -12.75
C ASN A 23 4.20 -14.74 -12.12
N GLY A 24 3.01 -14.93 -11.52
CA GLY A 24 2.30 -13.86 -10.82
C GLY A 24 3.09 -13.28 -9.65
N GLN A 25 3.79 -14.14 -8.89
CA GLN A 25 4.66 -13.72 -7.80
C GLN A 25 5.85 -12.87 -8.30
N LEU A 26 6.50 -13.29 -9.40
CA LEU A 26 7.60 -12.53 -10.01
C LEU A 26 7.12 -11.19 -10.59
N GLN A 27 5.95 -11.16 -11.24
CA GLN A 27 5.36 -9.93 -11.75
C GLN A 27 5.12 -8.90 -10.64
N GLN A 28 4.57 -9.34 -9.50
CA GLN A 28 4.42 -8.47 -8.33
C GLN A 28 5.77 -7.95 -7.83
N LYS A 29 6.79 -8.80 -7.74
CA LYS A 29 8.14 -8.38 -7.30
C LYS A 29 8.83 -7.42 -8.27
N VAL A 30 8.58 -7.54 -9.59
CA VAL A 30 9.07 -6.57 -10.59
C VAL A 30 8.44 -5.20 -10.35
N VAL A 31 7.13 -5.13 -10.12
CA VAL A 31 6.44 -3.87 -9.80
C VAL A 31 6.95 -3.28 -8.49
N ALA A 32 7.10 -4.10 -7.45
CA ALA A 32 7.66 -3.66 -6.16
C ALA A 32 9.06 -3.07 -6.33
N SER A 33 9.90 -3.72 -7.15
CA SER A 33 11.25 -3.24 -7.45
C SER A 33 11.25 -1.87 -8.14
N ALA A 34 10.35 -1.66 -9.11
CA ALA A 34 10.24 -0.37 -9.79
C ALA A 34 9.85 0.78 -8.82
N ILE A 35 8.98 0.48 -7.85
CA ILE A 35 8.50 1.46 -6.87
C ILE A 35 9.55 1.73 -5.79
N PHE A 36 10.19 0.69 -5.24
CA PHE A 36 10.93 0.80 -3.97
C PHE A 36 12.44 0.64 -4.05
N ARG A 37 12.98 0.01 -5.10
CA ARG A 37 14.42 -0.31 -5.17
C ARG A 37 15.26 0.96 -5.09
N GLY A 38 16.11 1.03 -4.06
CA GLY A 38 16.97 2.19 -3.80
C GLY A 38 16.24 3.44 -3.31
N LYS A 39 14.93 3.34 -3.00
CA LYS A 39 14.08 4.49 -2.62
C LYS A 39 13.53 4.38 -1.20
N LYS A 40 13.22 3.17 -0.72
CA LYS A 40 12.66 2.94 0.62
C LYS A 40 13.48 1.93 1.42
N ASP A 41 13.80 2.28 2.66
CA ASP A 41 14.49 1.42 3.62
C ASP A 41 13.69 0.15 3.92
N GLY A 42 14.38 -0.95 4.15
CA GLY A 42 13.76 -2.27 4.37
C GLY A 42 13.41 -3.03 3.10
N TYR A 43 13.45 -2.40 1.92
CA TYR A 43 13.06 -3.07 0.67
C TYR A 43 13.96 -4.26 0.34
N GLN A 44 15.27 -4.13 0.52
CA GLN A 44 16.22 -5.20 0.21
C GLN A 44 15.96 -6.47 1.03
N GLN A 45 15.63 -6.31 2.31
CA GLN A 45 15.28 -7.38 3.24
C GLN A 45 13.95 -8.05 2.85
N SER A 46 13.04 -7.31 2.22
CA SER A 46 11.74 -7.83 1.76
C SER A 46 11.81 -8.72 0.51
N ILE A 47 12.95 -8.73 -0.22
CA ILE A 47 13.07 -9.43 -1.51
C ILE A 47 12.90 -10.93 -1.34
N SER A 48 13.51 -11.51 -0.30
CA SER A 48 13.47 -12.95 -0.02
C SER A 48 12.11 -13.45 0.48
N GLN A 49 11.26 -12.55 0.97
CA GLN A 49 9.94 -12.89 1.49
C GLN A 49 8.90 -12.91 0.36
N PRO A 50 8.24 -14.04 0.06
CA PRO A 50 7.17 -14.08 -0.92
C PRO A 50 5.98 -13.22 -0.47
N PHE A 51 5.21 -12.74 -1.43
CA PHE A 51 3.96 -12.03 -1.14
C PHE A 51 2.87 -13.08 -0.93
N ALA A 52 2.11 -12.93 0.15
CA ALA A 52 0.99 -13.81 0.45
C ALA A 52 -0.20 -13.46 -0.45
N ASP A 53 -1.08 -14.41 -0.77
CA ASP A 53 -2.31 -14.12 -1.53
C ASP A 53 -3.23 -13.14 -0.80
N THR A 54 -3.41 -13.33 0.50
CA THR A 54 -4.09 -12.42 1.42
C THR A 54 -3.51 -12.56 2.83
N ARG A 55 -3.51 -11.48 3.63
CA ARG A 55 -3.03 -11.49 5.03
C ARG A 55 -4.14 -11.83 6.02
N LEU A 56 -5.39 -11.59 5.64
CA LEU A 56 -6.59 -12.07 6.35
C LEU A 56 -7.44 -12.91 5.39
N SER A 57 -8.01 -13.99 5.90
CA SER A 57 -8.92 -14.82 5.10
C SER A 57 -10.23 -14.06 4.86
N GLU A 58 -10.96 -14.41 3.81
CA GLU A 58 -12.30 -13.82 3.58
C GLU A 58 -13.26 -14.09 4.74
N ARG A 59 -13.02 -15.16 5.52
CA ARG A 59 -13.82 -15.51 6.71
C ARG A 59 -13.60 -14.54 7.86
N ASP A 60 -12.46 -13.86 7.89
CA ASP A 60 -12.12 -12.83 8.89
C ASP A 60 -12.73 -11.47 8.55
N VAL A 61 -13.30 -11.33 7.34
CA VAL A 61 -14.07 -10.16 6.94
C VAL A 61 -15.52 -10.36 7.32
N ASN A 62 -16.12 -9.34 7.93
CA ASN A 62 -17.51 -9.43 8.35
C ASN A 62 -18.44 -9.76 7.16
N PRO A 63 -19.33 -10.76 7.25
CA PRO A 63 -20.22 -11.14 6.16
C PRO A 63 -21.10 -10.00 5.64
N LYS A 64 -21.51 -9.06 6.50
CA LYS A 64 -22.27 -7.87 6.08
C LYS A 64 -21.46 -6.97 5.15
N VAL A 65 -20.14 -6.88 5.35
CA VAL A 65 -19.26 -6.11 4.47
C VAL A 65 -19.11 -6.80 3.12
N LEU A 66 -18.94 -8.13 3.11
CA LEU A 66 -18.93 -8.91 1.86
C LEU A 66 -20.24 -8.73 1.07
N GLN A 67 -21.38 -8.72 1.77
CA GLN A 67 -22.69 -8.43 1.17
C GLN A 67 -22.85 -6.98 0.67
N LEU A 68 -22.11 -6.01 1.22
CA LEU A 68 -22.13 -4.62 0.77
C LEU A 68 -21.19 -4.40 -0.43
N ILE A 69 -20.12 -5.18 -0.53
CA ILE A 69 -19.17 -5.18 -1.67
C ILE A 69 -19.77 -5.93 -2.89
N ARG A 70 -20.91 -6.63 -2.69
CA ARG A 70 -21.80 -7.28 -3.67
C ARG A 70 -21.36 -7.16 -5.14
N GLY A 71 -20.82 -8.25 -5.68
CA GLY A 71 -20.43 -8.38 -7.09
C GLY A 71 -18.94 -8.19 -7.36
N GLU A 72 -18.18 -7.59 -6.44
CA GLU A 72 -16.73 -7.47 -6.57
C GLU A 72 -16.01 -8.64 -5.88
N LYS A 73 -15.12 -9.33 -6.60
CA LYS A 73 -14.26 -10.35 -6.02
C LYS A 73 -13.18 -9.70 -5.16
N VAL A 74 -13.10 -10.10 -3.88
CA VAL A 74 -12.00 -9.72 -2.98
C VAL A 74 -10.70 -10.32 -3.50
N LYS A 75 -9.64 -9.53 -3.52
CA LYS A 75 -8.31 -9.91 -4.04
C LYS A 75 -7.24 -9.95 -2.97
N TYR A 76 -7.38 -9.10 -1.95
CA TYR A 76 -6.41 -8.99 -0.86
C TYR A 76 -7.05 -8.32 0.34
N VAL A 77 -6.74 -8.82 1.53
CA VAL A 77 -7.16 -8.21 2.80
C VAL A 77 -5.96 -8.16 3.74
N THR A 78 -5.78 -7.04 4.42
CA THR A 78 -4.74 -6.87 5.45
C THR A 78 -5.25 -6.04 6.62
N PRO A 79 -4.82 -6.32 7.87
CA PRO A 79 -5.03 -5.40 8.97
C PRO A 79 -4.21 -4.13 8.72
N VAL A 80 -4.76 -2.99 9.12
CA VAL A 80 -4.12 -1.68 9.04
C VAL A 80 -4.51 -0.81 10.22
N VAL A 81 -3.61 0.07 10.64
CA VAL A 81 -3.94 1.14 11.58
C VAL A 81 -4.24 2.40 10.78
N LYS A 82 -5.47 2.90 10.91
CA LYS A 82 -5.87 4.16 10.28
C LYS A 82 -5.65 5.33 11.23
N TYR A 83 -5.01 6.38 10.73
CA TYR A 83 -4.89 7.65 11.45
C TYR A 83 -5.98 8.62 10.99
N ASP A 84 -6.75 9.16 11.95
CA ASP A 84 -7.73 10.19 11.63
C ASP A 84 -7.05 11.49 11.20
N ARG A 85 -7.56 12.12 10.14
CA ARG A 85 -7.04 13.39 9.62
C ARG A 85 -7.08 14.51 10.66
N ASN A 86 -8.13 14.49 11.47
CA ASN A 86 -8.32 15.42 12.58
C ASN A 86 -7.81 14.76 13.87
N GLY A 87 -6.59 15.12 14.27
CA GLY A 87 -6.02 14.72 15.56
C GLY A 87 -5.24 13.40 15.58
N PHE A 88 -5.11 12.71 14.44
CA PHE A 88 -4.24 11.53 14.28
C PHE A 88 -4.47 10.41 15.29
N LYS A 89 -5.73 10.20 15.69
CA LYS A 89 -6.09 9.05 16.52
C LYS A 89 -5.91 7.77 15.70
N ALA A 90 -5.11 6.85 16.23
CA ALA A 90 -4.92 5.51 15.69
C ALA A 90 -6.19 4.67 15.88
N ARG A 91 -6.58 3.94 14.83
CA ARG A 91 -7.78 3.09 14.83
C ARG A 91 -7.53 1.83 14.01
N GLU A 92 -7.70 0.68 14.64
CA GLU A 92 -7.60 -0.62 13.96
C GLU A 92 -8.68 -0.77 12.88
N ARG A 93 -8.28 -1.11 11.67
CA ARG A 93 -9.14 -1.29 10.50
C ARG A 93 -8.67 -2.48 9.67
N GLN A 94 -9.53 -2.92 8.76
CA GLN A 94 -9.13 -3.81 7.68
C GLN A 94 -9.10 -3.02 6.37
N LEU A 95 -8.06 -3.22 5.56
CA LEU A 95 -8.00 -2.75 4.18
C LEU A 95 -8.37 -3.93 3.27
N VAL A 96 -9.49 -3.80 2.57
CA VAL A 96 -9.98 -4.82 1.62
C VAL A 96 -9.78 -4.26 0.21
N LEU A 97 -9.00 -4.95 -0.61
CA LEU A 97 -8.78 -4.62 -2.02
C LEU A 97 -9.62 -5.54 -2.90
N THR A 98 -10.39 -4.95 -3.80
CA THR A 98 -11.15 -5.67 -4.84
C THR A 98 -10.57 -5.34 -6.21
N GLN A 99 -11.24 -5.80 -7.27
CA GLN A 99 -10.86 -5.53 -8.65
C GLN A 99 -11.04 -4.06 -9.07
N SER A 100 -11.91 -3.30 -8.39
CA SER A 100 -12.34 -1.95 -8.78
C SER A 100 -12.14 -0.89 -7.69
N ALA A 101 -12.08 -1.29 -6.42
CA ALA A 101 -11.96 -0.33 -5.32
C ALA A 101 -11.20 -0.90 -4.11
N ALA A 102 -10.73 0.01 -3.25
CA ALA A 102 -10.23 -0.29 -1.93
C ALA A 102 -11.25 0.16 -0.87
N TYR A 103 -11.45 -0.66 0.17
CA TYR A 103 -12.40 -0.40 1.24
C TYR A 103 -11.67 -0.38 2.58
N VAL A 104 -11.89 0.69 3.36
CA VAL A 104 -11.47 0.77 4.76
C VAL A 104 -12.64 0.36 5.63
N VAL A 105 -12.46 -0.73 6.37
CA VAL A 105 -13.55 -1.43 7.07
C VAL A 105 -13.32 -1.40 8.58
N GLU A 106 -14.40 -1.17 9.33
CA GLU A 106 -14.46 -1.36 10.79
C GLU A 106 -15.61 -2.32 11.09
N MET A 107 -15.29 -3.52 11.58
CA MET A 107 -16.27 -4.54 11.93
C MET A 107 -17.24 -4.79 10.76
N ALA A 108 -18.54 -4.53 10.95
CA ALA A 108 -19.58 -4.70 9.93
C ALA A 108 -19.82 -3.46 9.05
N LYS A 109 -18.98 -2.41 9.14
CA LYS A 109 -19.22 -1.12 8.49
C LYS A 109 -18.07 -0.75 7.55
N ILE A 110 -18.41 -0.39 6.32
CA ILE A 110 -17.50 0.27 5.38
C ILE A 110 -17.40 1.74 5.78
N LYS A 111 -16.20 2.19 6.16
CA LYS A 111 -15.95 3.58 6.59
C LYS A 111 -15.61 4.50 5.44
N GLN A 112 -14.94 3.97 4.44
CA GLN A 112 -14.54 4.69 3.24
C GLN A 112 -14.36 3.69 2.09
N LYS A 113 -14.96 4.00 0.93
CA LYS A 113 -14.70 3.34 -0.36
C LYS A 113 -13.81 4.27 -1.18
N ILE A 114 -12.77 3.72 -1.80
CA ILE A 114 -11.83 4.44 -2.65
C ILE A 114 -11.88 3.78 -4.03
N ASP A 115 -12.46 4.46 -4.99
CA ASP A 115 -12.57 3.97 -6.36
C ASP A 115 -11.23 4.17 -7.09
N TYR A 116 -10.71 3.10 -7.71
CA TYR A 116 -9.44 3.17 -8.44
C TYR A 116 -9.48 4.12 -9.64
N ALA A 117 -10.65 4.33 -10.25
CA ALA A 117 -10.80 5.28 -11.36
C ALA A 117 -10.48 6.71 -10.91
N THR A 118 -10.89 7.05 -9.69
CA THR A 118 -10.70 8.38 -9.10
C THR A 118 -9.39 8.54 -8.33
N LEU A 119 -8.67 7.44 -8.06
CA LEU A 119 -7.44 7.45 -7.28
C LEU A 119 -6.37 8.36 -7.94
N LYS A 120 -5.94 9.41 -7.23
CA LYS A 120 -4.93 10.36 -7.70
C LYS A 120 -3.53 9.73 -7.65
N GLY A 121 -3.20 9.09 -6.54
CA GLY A 121 -1.87 8.51 -6.34
C GLY A 121 -1.72 7.83 -4.98
N ILE A 122 -0.54 7.28 -4.75
CA ILE A 122 -0.19 6.57 -3.53
C ILE A 122 1.18 7.07 -3.08
N SER A 123 1.33 7.42 -1.81
CA SER A 123 2.60 7.90 -1.27
C SER A 123 3.01 7.10 -0.04
N THR A 124 4.31 6.88 0.10
CA THR A 124 4.94 6.35 1.31
C THR A 124 6.22 7.14 1.59
N SER A 125 6.78 7.02 2.79
CA SER A 125 8.09 7.58 3.09
C SER A 125 9.23 6.70 2.55
N ASN A 126 10.45 7.24 2.57
CA ASN A 126 11.67 6.48 2.37
C ASN A 126 12.13 5.66 3.59
N LEU A 127 11.49 5.78 4.74
CA LEU A 127 11.90 5.13 6.00
C LEU A 127 11.18 3.80 6.23
N SER A 128 11.64 3.01 7.18
CA SER A 128 10.98 1.76 7.61
C SER A 128 9.87 2.01 8.64
N ASP A 129 8.85 2.80 8.29
CA ASP A 129 7.71 3.15 9.17
C ASP A 129 6.41 2.37 8.92
N GLY A 130 6.27 1.74 7.76
CA GLY A 130 5.03 1.09 7.33
C GLY A 130 3.89 2.05 6.97
N LEU A 131 4.15 3.35 6.81
CA LEU A 131 3.12 4.34 6.51
C LEU A 131 2.79 4.41 5.00
N LEU A 132 1.52 4.55 4.70
CA LEU A 132 0.90 4.65 3.38
C LEU A 132 -0.13 5.79 3.40
N VAL A 133 -0.08 6.66 2.40
CA VAL A 133 -1.14 7.63 2.10
C VAL A 133 -1.76 7.34 0.75
N ILE A 134 -3.08 7.20 0.72
CA ILE A 134 -3.86 7.00 -0.51
C ILE A 134 -4.49 8.35 -0.87
N HIS A 135 -4.06 8.94 -1.99
CA HIS A 135 -4.53 10.24 -2.44
C HIS A 135 -5.81 10.12 -3.26
N VAL A 136 -6.87 10.80 -2.82
CA VAL A 136 -8.19 10.77 -3.46
C VAL A 136 -8.60 12.19 -3.87
N PRO A 137 -9.53 12.35 -4.82
CA PRO A 137 -9.90 13.69 -5.24
C PRO A 137 -10.67 14.42 -4.15
N GLU A 138 -10.46 15.73 -4.13
CA GLU A 138 -11.23 16.66 -3.32
C GLU A 138 -12.57 16.87 -3.98
N ASP A 139 -13.46 15.92 -3.81
CA ASP A 139 -14.87 16.11 -4.10
C ASP A 139 -15.63 16.24 -2.78
N THR A 140 -16.68 17.07 -2.78
CA THR A 140 -17.58 17.33 -1.65
C THR A 140 -18.14 16.06 -0.99
N LYS A 141 -18.21 14.95 -1.73
CA LYS A 141 -18.66 13.64 -1.24
C LYS A 141 -17.55 12.77 -0.62
N GLN A 142 -16.29 13.08 -0.91
CA GLN A 142 -15.14 12.28 -0.48
C GLN A 142 -14.52 12.84 0.80
N LYS A 143 -14.10 11.94 1.69
CA LYS A 143 -13.59 12.32 3.01
C LYS A 143 -12.15 12.89 2.98
N GLY A 144 -11.51 12.95 1.81
CA GLY A 144 -10.10 13.29 1.62
C GLY A 144 -9.17 12.06 1.71
N ASP A 145 -7.86 12.33 1.67
CA ASP A 145 -6.78 11.34 1.61
C ASP A 145 -6.82 10.37 2.80
N VAL A 146 -6.36 9.13 2.62
CA VAL A 146 -6.40 8.11 3.69
C VAL A 146 -4.99 7.80 4.16
N ILE A 147 -4.74 7.99 5.46
CA ILE A 147 -3.47 7.68 6.11
C ILE A 147 -3.60 6.34 6.83
N LEU A 148 -2.78 5.37 6.42
CA LEU A 148 -2.74 4.02 6.95
C LEU A 148 -1.32 3.65 7.35
N GLN A 149 -1.19 2.82 8.36
CA GLN A 149 0.03 2.06 8.64
C GLN A 149 -0.26 0.59 8.46
N CYS A 150 0.64 -0.12 7.79
CA CYS A 150 0.55 -1.56 7.56
C CYS A 150 1.91 -2.21 7.69
N GLU A 151 1.94 -3.42 8.26
CA GLU A 151 3.15 -4.20 8.46
C GLU A 151 3.78 -4.61 7.11
N HIS A 152 2.96 -5.12 6.19
CA HIS A 152 3.40 -5.59 4.88
C HIS A 152 3.30 -4.49 3.82
N ILE A 153 3.98 -3.35 4.04
CA ILE A 153 3.88 -2.15 3.18
C ILE A 153 4.22 -2.41 1.71
N PHE A 154 5.33 -3.12 1.44
CA PHE A 154 5.76 -3.40 0.07
C PHE A 154 4.75 -4.25 -0.69
N GLU A 155 4.16 -5.24 -0.02
CA GLU A 155 3.12 -6.10 -0.57
C GLU A 155 1.83 -5.31 -0.81
N THR A 156 1.34 -4.62 0.23
CA THR A 156 0.08 -3.86 0.20
C THR A 156 0.09 -2.80 -0.90
N VAL A 157 1.15 -1.98 -0.96
CA VAL A 157 1.26 -0.92 -1.97
C VAL A 157 1.38 -1.50 -3.37
N THR A 158 2.20 -2.54 -3.56
CA THR A 158 2.37 -3.17 -4.88
C THR A 158 1.04 -3.72 -5.39
N LYS A 159 0.32 -4.47 -4.55
CA LYS A 159 -0.99 -5.03 -4.91
C LYS A 159 -2.01 -3.94 -5.21
N LEU A 160 -2.07 -2.91 -4.39
CA LEU A 160 -2.95 -1.75 -4.63
C LEU A 160 -2.61 -1.08 -5.97
N CYS A 161 -1.33 -0.82 -6.25
CA CYS A 161 -0.89 -0.19 -7.50
C CYS A 161 -1.24 -1.03 -8.73
N MET A 162 -1.08 -2.36 -8.64
CA MET A 162 -1.42 -3.27 -9.73
C MET A 162 -2.93 -3.33 -9.99
N LEU A 163 -3.74 -3.44 -8.94
CA LEU A 163 -5.20 -3.47 -9.04
C LEU A 163 -5.76 -2.15 -9.57
N ALA A 164 -5.23 -1.02 -9.08
CA ALA A 164 -5.64 0.31 -9.51
C ALA A 164 -5.05 0.74 -10.86
N LYS A 165 -4.07 -0.01 -11.40
CA LYS A 165 -3.26 0.39 -12.58
C LYS A 165 -2.60 1.77 -12.39
N LYS A 166 -2.10 2.03 -11.19
CA LYS A 166 -1.49 3.31 -10.76
C LYS A 166 -0.01 3.17 -10.39
N GLN A 167 0.72 2.24 -11.01
CA GLN A 167 2.14 2.00 -10.72
C GLN A 167 3.00 3.26 -10.88
N ASN A 168 2.71 4.09 -11.88
CA ASN A 168 3.43 5.34 -12.14
C ASN A 168 3.02 6.49 -11.21
N ALA A 169 1.95 6.32 -10.43
CA ALA A 169 1.45 7.31 -9.46
C ALA A 169 1.80 6.92 -8.01
N ALA A 170 2.66 5.91 -7.83
CA ALA A 170 3.22 5.54 -6.55
C ALA A 170 4.52 6.32 -6.30
N GLN A 171 4.60 7.04 -5.19
CA GLN A 171 5.74 7.88 -4.84
C GLN A 171 6.32 7.51 -3.49
N VAL A 172 7.65 7.56 -3.41
CA VAL A 172 8.40 7.42 -2.17
C VAL A 172 8.98 8.80 -1.85
N VAL A 173 8.49 9.42 -0.78
CA VAL A 173 8.84 10.79 -0.41
C VAL A 173 9.86 10.82 0.73
N GLN A 174 10.59 11.93 0.84
CA GLN A 174 11.59 12.16 1.88
C GLN A 174 11.23 13.41 2.70
N GLY A 175 11.45 13.34 4.01
CA GLY A 175 11.28 14.48 4.93
C GLY A 175 9.82 14.79 5.29
N SER A 176 8.97 15.10 4.31
CA SER A 176 7.54 15.37 4.60
C SER A 176 6.59 15.03 3.45
N LEU A 177 5.31 14.89 3.77
CA LEU A 177 4.22 14.64 2.84
C LEU A 177 3.01 15.50 3.20
N GLN A 178 2.45 16.19 2.21
CA GLN A 178 1.15 16.85 2.35
C GLN A 178 0.02 15.87 1.99
N PHE A 179 -1.09 15.98 2.71
CA PHE A 179 -2.30 15.22 2.45
C PHE A 179 -3.53 16.12 2.57
N HIS A 180 -4.56 15.80 1.79
CA HIS A 180 -5.79 16.58 1.75
C HIS A 180 -6.84 16.04 2.72
N ILE A 181 -7.51 16.97 3.39
CA ILE A 181 -8.65 16.74 4.26
C ILE A 181 -9.91 17.22 3.53
N SER A 182 -11.04 16.53 3.73
CA SER A 182 -12.35 17.05 3.29
C SER A 182 -12.50 18.52 3.71
N SER A 183 -13.03 19.39 2.83
CA SER A 183 -13.13 20.85 2.94
C SER A 183 -11.94 21.70 2.43
N GLY A 184 -11.01 21.10 1.68
CA GLY A 184 -9.89 21.84 1.06
C GLY A 184 -8.78 22.24 2.05
N LYS A 185 -8.79 21.67 3.26
CA LYS A 185 -7.71 21.82 4.23
C LYS A 185 -6.63 20.79 3.96
N GLU A 186 -5.39 21.17 4.21
CA GLU A 186 -4.24 20.27 4.10
C GLU A 186 -3.66 19.97 5.48
N GLY A 187 -3.07 18.78 5.61
CA GLY A 187 -2.23 18.42 6.74
C GLY A 187 -0.86 17.97 6.26
N THR A 188 0.11 17.99 7.18
CA THR A 188 1.49 17.56 6.91
C THR A 188 1.86 16.37 7.77
N ILE A 189 2.54 15.40 7.15
CA ILE A 189 3.22 14.29 7.81
C ILE A 189 4.73 14.57 7.71
N ALA A 190 5.43 14.55 8.83
CA ALA A 190 6.88 14.72 8.90
C ALA A 190 7.54 13.38 9.24
N PHE A 191 8.50 12.96 8.41
CA PHE A 191 9.24 11.72 8.56
C PHE A 191 10.63 12.02 9.11
N THR A 192 10.97 11.40 10.23
CA THR A 192 12.27 11.58 10.88
C THR A 192 12.83 10.25 11.38
N THR A 193 14.14 10.22 11.65
CA THR A 193 14.78 9.06 12.26
C THR A 193 15.06 9.31 13.73
N GLY A 194 14.83 8.31 14.58
CA GLY A 194 15.09 8.38 16.03
C GLY A 194 15.61 7.05 16.59
N GLN A 195 15.70 6.98 17.91
CA GLN A 195 16.10 5.76 18.63
C GLN A 195 14.96 4.74 18.66
N GLU A 196 13.73 5.20 18.90
CA GLU A 196 12.54 4.36 18.97
C GLU A 196 11.51 4.75 17.92
N PRO A 197 10.80 3.78 17.31
CA PRO A 197 9.77 4.06 16.34
C PRO A 197 8.52 4.58 17.05
N GLN A 198 7.98 5.70 16.58
CA GLN A 198 6.78 6.32 17.19
C GLN A 198 6.01 7.15 16.16
N ILE A 199 4.69 7.21 16.32
CA ILE A 199 3.80 8.05 15.52
C ILE A 199 2.94 8.88 16.45
N TYR A 200 3.05 10.22 16.34
CA TYR A 200 2.35 11.12 17.25
C TYR A 200 2.03 12.47 16.58
N LYS A 201 1.07 13.20 17.14
CA LYS A 201 0.78 14.58 16.74
C LYS A 201 1.77 15.54 17.41
N ALA A 202 2.57 16.24 16.61
CA ALA A 202 3.47 17.27 17.12
C ALA A 202 2.72 18.56 17.51
N LYS A 203 3.39 19.42 18.30
CA LYS A 203 2.82 20.70 18.77
C LYS A 203 2.45 21.66 17.63
N ASN A 204 3.15 21.59 16.51
CA ASN A 204 2.84 22.33 15.28
C ASN A 204 1.60 21.78 14.53
N GLY A 205 0.98 20.72 15.03
CA GLY A 205 -0.20 20.10 14.43
C GLY A 205 0.10 19.06 13.36
N HIS A 206 1.36 18.78 13.03
CA HIS A 206 1.75 17.77 12.04
C HIS A 206 1.67 16.36 12.64
N LEU A 207 1.52 15.35 11.78
CA LEU A 207 1.76 13.96 12.15
C LEU A 207 3.26 13.68 12.03
N THR A 208 3.94 13.44 13.15
CA THR A 208 5.35 13.06 13.13
C THR A 208 5.46 11.54 13.18
N VAL A 209 6.22 10.99 12.23
CA VAL A 209 6.51 9.57 12.09
C VAL A 209 8.01 9.39 12.26
N VAL A 210 8.40 8.72 13.33
CA VAL A 210 9.78 8.42 13.67
C VAL A 210 10.05 6.95 13.34
N SER A 211 11.05 6.69 12.50
CA SER A 211 11.58 5.35 12.27
C SER A 211 12.93 5.16 12.95
N THR A 212 13.28 3.91 13.27
CA THR A 212 14.62 3.59 13.74
C THR A 212 15.63 3.82 12.63
N ARG A 213 16.83 4.30 12.97
CA ARG A 213 17.94 4.34 12.02
C ARG A 213 18.33 2.92 11.66
N THR A 214 18.03 2.50 10.43
CA THR A 214 18.68 1.35 9.83
C THR A 214 20.15 1.69 9.61
N LYS A 215 21.05 1.01 10.34
CA LYS A 215 22.49 1.05 10.01
C LYS A 215 22.64 0.45 8.62
N SER A 216 22.99 1.30 7.65
CA SER A 216 23.30 0.92 6.27
C SER A 216 24.50 -0.01 6.22
#